data_AF-A0AA40KAC3-F1
#
_entry.id   AF-A0AA40KAC3-F1
#
_cell.length_a   1.000
_cell.length_b   1.000
_cell.length_c   1.000
_cell.angle_alpha   90.00
_cell.angle_beta   90.00
_cell.angle_gamma   90.00
#
_symmetry.space_group_name_H-M   'P 1'
#
loop_
_entity.id
_entity.type
_entity.pdbx_description
1 polymer ?
#
loop_
_entity_poly.entity_id
_entity_poly.type
_entity_poly.pdbx_seq_one_letter_code
_entity_poly.pdbx_strand_id
1 'polypeptide(L)'
;LLYGEGPKAFTRLQEEIIKQSSDGSLLVWDSAREAAIGPYCGILAASPDAFRGLGCDLGQHGLAASRFSSLPEYAITNKGLRMSAAL
;
A
#
# COMPACT_ATOMS: atom_id res chain seq x y z
N LEU A 1 -18.62 -10.07 -6.38
CA LEU A 1 -18.14 -9.87 -4.99
C LEU A 1 -17.84 -11.24 -4.42
N LEU A 2 -16.69 -11.82 -4.75
CA LEU A 2 -16.25 -13.03 -4.08
C LEU A 2 -15.85 -12.58 -2.66
N TYR A 3 -16.53 -13.11 -1.65
CA TYR A 3 -16.37 -12.87 -0.22
C TYR A 3 -17.10 -11.65 0.37
N GLY A 4 -18.10 -11.95 1.20
CA GLY A 4 -18.90 -10.99 1.98
C GLY A 4 -18.14 -10.43 3.19
N GLU A 5 -16.93 -9.92 2.98
CA GLU A 5 -16.07 -9.38 4.05
C GLU A 5 -16.33 -7.90 4.36
N GLY A 6 -17.22 -7.26 3.60
CA GLY A 6 -17.57 -5.85 3.77
C GLY A 6 -16.33 -4.94 3.73
N PRO A 7 -16.14 -4.05 4.73
CA PRO A 7 -15.07 -3.05 4.71
C PRO A 7 -13.64 -3.63 4.78
N LYS A 8 -13.46 -4.92 5.09
CA LYS A 8 -12.13 -5.56 5.16
C LYS A 8 -11.65 -6.13 3.83
N ALA A 9 -12.52 -6.23 2.82
CA ALA A 9 -12.18 -6.82 1.54
C ALA A 9 -11.00 -6.12 0.86
N PHE A 10 -10.93 -4.78 0.97
CA PHE A 10 -9.85 -4.03 0.36
C PHE A 10 -8.51 -4.21 1.07
N THR A 11 -8.50 -4.32 2.40
CA THR A 11 -7.30 -4.65 3.16
C THR A 11 -6.79 -6.05 2.81
N ARG A 12 -7.68 -7.04 2.69
CA ARG A 12 -7.30 -8.40 2.25
C ARG A 12 -6.69 -8.43 0.86
N LEU A 13 -7.24 -7.65 -0.07
CA LEU A 13 -6.64 -7.52 -1.41
C LEU A 13 -5.20 -7.01 -1.33
N GLN A 14 -4.95 -5.95 -0.56
CA GLN A 14 -3.59 -5.42 -0.37
C GLN A 14 -2.66 -6.48 0.25
N GLU A 15 -3.12 -7.24 1.24
CA GLU A 15 -2.35 -8.35 1.83
C GLU A 15 -1.99 -9.42 0.80
N GLU A 16 -2.93 -9.84 -0.06
CA GLU A 16 -2.66 -10.83 -1.11
C GLU A 16 -1.68 -10.32 -2.17
N ILE A 17 -1.75 -9.02 -2.53
CA ILE A 17 -0.78 -8.43 -3.44
C ILE A 17 0.61 -8.39 -2.78
N ILE A 18 0.72 -8.00 -1.50
CA ILE A 18 2.01 -7.98 -0.77
C ILE A 18 2.63 -9.38 -0.67
N LYS A 19 1.83 -10.44 -0.61
CA LYS A 19 2.34 -11.82 -0.61
C LYS A 19 2.97 -12.23 -1.96
N GLN A 20 2.50 -11.65 -3.05
CA GLN A 20 2.88 -12.02 -4.42
C GLN A 20 3.79 -10.99 -5.10
N SER A 21 3.87 -9.78 -4.55
CA SER A 21 4.54 -8.62 -5.13
C SER A 21 5.18 -7.75 -4.04
N SER A 22 6.39 -7.29 -4.30
CA SER A 22 7.13 -6.32 -3.49
C SER A 22 6.90 -4.87 -3.96
N ASP A 23 5.74 -4.59 -4.57
CA ASP A 23 5.38 -3.26 -5.04
C ASP A 23 5.12 -2.30 -3.88
N GLY A 24 6.08 -1.40 -3.64
CA GLY A 24 6.02 -0.38 -2.60
C GLY A 24 4.93 0.67 -2.80
N SER A 25 4.31 0.77 -3.98
CA SER A 25 3.22 1.73 -4.23
C SER A 25 1.98 1.46 -3.38
N LEU A 26 1.79 0.22 -2.90
CA LEU A 26 0.71 -0.14 -1.97
C LEU A 26 0.79 0.56 -0.62
N LEU A 27 1.98 1.00 -0.21
CA LEU A 27 2.21 1.70 1.06
C LEU A 27 2.10 3.22 0.93
N VAL A 28 1.79 3.71 -0.28
CA VAL A 28 1.74 5.14 -0.60
C VAL A 28 0.29 5.51 -0.84
N TRP A 29 -0.36 5.99 0.21
CA TRP A 29 -1.75 6.42 0.20
C TRP A 29 -1.99 7.61 1.14
N ASP A 30 -3.07 8.35 0.91
CA ASP A 30 -3.39 9.56 1.68
C ASP A 30 -4.36 9.25 2.83
N SER A 31 -3.85 9.33 4.06
CA SER A 31 -4.62 9.07 5.28
C SER A 31 -5.64 10.15 5.61
N ALA A 32 -5.49 11.38 5.08
CA ALA A 32 -6.47 12.44 5.25
C ALA A 32 -7.81 12.08 4.60
N ARG A 33 -7.79 11.23 3.56
CA ARG A 33 -8.99 10.72 2.88
C ARG A 33 -9.73 9.67 3.69
N GLU A 34 -9.08 9.10 4.70
CA GLU A 34 -9.66 8.13 5.63
C GLU A 34 -9.96 8.74 7.00
N ALA A 35 -9.80 10.07 7.16
CA ALA A 35 -9.95 10.81 8.41
C ALA A 35 -11.31 10.63 9.10
N ALA A 36 -12.32 10.09 8.40
CA ALA A 36 -13.59 9.67 8.99
C ALA A 36 -13.44 8.56 10.07
N ILE A 37 -12.32 7.82 10.10
CA ILE A 37 -12.11 6.65 10.97
C ILE A 37 -11.37 7.00 12.28
N GLY A 38 -10.85 8.23 12.42
CA GLY A 38 -10.14 8.72 13.62
C GLY A 38 -8.69 9.13 13.35
N PRO A 39 -7.92 9.57 14.38
CA PRO A 39 -6.55 10.06 14.20
C PRO A 39 -5.52 8.95 13.93
N TYR A 40 -5.92 7.69 14.04
CA TYR A 40 -5.05 6.54 13.85
C TYR A 40 -5.46 5.81 12.58
N CYS A 41 -4.48 5.51 11.73
CA CYS A 41 -4.67 4.72 10.53
C CYS A 41 -3.71 3.53 10.52
N GLY A 42 -4.10 2.46 9.83
CA GLY A 42 -3.25 1.28 9.65
C GLY A 42 -2.10 1.56 8.69
N ILE A 43 -1.29 0.54 8.39
CA ILE A 43 -0.28 0.63 7.32
C ILE A 43 -0.91 0.45 5.93
N LEU A 44 -2.03 -0.26 5.86
CA LEU A 44 -2.81 -0.48 4.64
C LEU A 44 -4.03 0.42 4.67
N ALA A 45 -4.40 0.93 3.49
CA ALA A 45 -5.59 1.74 3.33
C ALA A 45 -6.85 0.93 3.63
N ALA A 46 -7.83 1.53 4.27
CA ALA A 46 -9.16 0.97 4.46
C ALA A 46 -10.00 0.97 3.18
N SER A 47 -9.73 1.89 2.24
CA SER A 47 -10.48 2.01 0.99
C SER A 47 -9.63 2.44 -0.22
N PRO A 48 -10.07 2.13 -1.45
CA PRO A 48 -9.38 2.60 -2.65
C PRO A 48 -9.45 4.13 -2.84
N ASP A 49 -10.36 4.86 -2.16
CA ASP A 49 -10.40 6.32 -2.28
C ASP A 49 -9.14 6.97 -1.70
N ALA A 50 -8.46 6.30 -0.76
CA ALA A 50 -7.17 6.74 -0.21
C ALA A 50 -6.07 6.88 -1.29
N PHE A 51 -6.23 6.22 -2.44
CA PHE A 51 -5.28 6.28 -3.55
C PHE A 51 -5.63 7.34 -4.62
N ARG A 52 -6.79 7.99 -4.50
CA ARG A 52 -7.27 8.92 -5.52
C ARG A 52 -6.33 10.12 -5.62
N GLY A 53 -5.89 10.44 -6.83
CA GLY A 53 -4.99 11.57 -7.12
C GLY A 53 -3.50 11.26 -6.95
N LEU A 54 -3.11 10.15 -6.33
CA LEU A 54 -1.69 9.88 -6.10
C LEU A 54 -0.89 9.66 -7.39
N GLY A 55 -1.50 9.19 -8.46
CA GLY A 55 -0.82 9.06 -9.74
C GLY A 55 -0.27 10.39 -10.26
N CYS A 56 -1.00 11.50 -10.08
CA CYS A 56 -0.52 12.82 -10.48
C CYS A 56 0.42 13.43 -9.44
N ASP A 57 0.13 13.27 -8.15
CA ASP A 57 0.93 13.85 -7.08
C ASP A 57 2.33 13.20 -7.01
N LEU A 58 2.40 11.87 -7.09
CA LEU A 58 3.67 11.14 -7.12
C LEU A 58 4.49 11.47 -8.36
N GLY A 59 3.83 11.69 -9.52
CA GLY A 59 4.50 12.15 -10.73
C GLY A 59 5.13 13.54 -10.57
N GLN A 60 4.42 14.48 -9.93
CA GLN A 60 4.93 15.82 -9.65
C GLN A 60 6.08 15.84 -8.64
N HIS A 61 6.04 14.93 -7.66
CA HIS A 61 7.08 14.81 -6.63
C HIS A 61 8.27 13.91 -7.04
N GLY A 62 8.32 13.44 -8.28
CA GLY A 62 9.42 12.60 -8.78
C GLY A 62 9.43 11.18 -8.19
N LEU A 63 8.31 10.75 -7.62
CA LEU A 63 8.05 9.41 -7.07
C LEU A 63 7.29 8.55 -8.09
N ALA A 64 7.75 8.54 -9.34
CA ALA A 64 7.09 7.75 -10.39
C ALA A 64 7.01 6.26 -10.01
N ALA A 65 6.01 5.54 -10.54
CA ALA A 65 5.82 4.10 -10.30
C ALA A 65 7.11 3.28 -10.48
N SER A 66 7.96 3.67 -11.44
CA SER A 66 9.26 3.06 -11.70
C SER A 66 10.24 3.11 -10.51
N ARG A 67 10.15 4.12 -9.64
CA ARG A 67 10.93 4.19 -8.40
C ARG A 67 10.53 3.09 -7.42
N PHE A 68 9.24 2.76 -7.34
CA PHE A 68 8.75 1.67 -6.50
C PHE A 68 9.11 0.30 -7.08
N SER A 69 9.17 0.19 -8.42
CA SER A 69 9.69 -1.01 -9.09
C SER A 69 11.20 -1.23 -8.88
N SER A 70 11.95 -0.16 -8.60
CA SER A 70 13.39 -0.22 -8.30
C SER A 70 13.71 -0.37 -6.81
N LEU A 71 12.70 -0.41 -5.94
CA LEU A 71 12.95 -0.62 -4.52
C LEU A 71 13.51 -2.04 -4.30
N PRO A 72 14.45 -2.20 -3.36
CA PRO A 72 14.94 -3.52 -3.02
C PRO A 72 13.79 -4.40 -2.56
N GLU A 73 13.82 -5.67 -2.97
CA GLU A 73 12.76 -6.61 -2.65
C GLU A 73 12.58 -6.71 -1.13
N TYR A 74 11.34 -6.49 -0.69
CA TYR A 74 10.94 -6.66 0.70
C TYR A 74 9.83 -7.71 0.79
N ALA A 75 9.78 -8.42 1.91
CA ALA A 75 8.77 -9.43 2.18
C ALA A 75 8.24 -9.28 3.61
N ILE A 76 6.92 -9.27 3.76
CA ILE A 76 6.28 -9.40 5.07
C ILE A 76 6.18 -10.89 5.40
N THR A 77 6.80 -11.29 6.51
CA THR A 77 6.82 -12.67 7.00
C THR A 77 6.11 -12.76 8.35
N ASN A 78 5.83 -13.98 8.80
CA ASN A 78 5.35 -14.22 10.16
C ASN A 78 6.35 -13.82 11.27
N LYS A 79 7.56 -13.38 10.89
CA LYS A 79 8.60 -12.82 11.78
C LYS A 79 8.82 -11.32 11.57
N GLY A 80 7.94 -10.64 10.83
CA GLY A 80 8.06 -9.21 10.53
C GLY A 80 8.58 -8.93 9.12
N LEU A 81 9.14 -7.73 8.93
CA LEU A 81 9.61 -7.22 7.65
C LEU A 81 11.03 -7.73 7.33
N ARG A 82 11.18 -8.38 6.17
CA ARG A 82 12.47 -8.73 5.58
C ARG A 82 12.76 -7.73 4.46
N MET A 83 13.95 -7.14 4.47
CA MET A 83 14.43 -6.25 3.41
C MET A 83 15.84 -6.71 3.02
N SER A 84 16.12 -6.79 1.73
CA SER A 84 17.47 -7.04 1.22
C SER A 84 18.03 -5.73 0.69
N ALA A 85 19.21 -5.28 1.13
CA ALA A 85 19.89 -4.14 0.55
C ALA A 85 21.07 -4.64 -0.32
N ALA A 86 21.15 -4.18 -1.56
CA ALA A 86 22.34 -4.39 -2.37
C ALA A 86 23.45 -3.44 -1.89
N LEU A 87 24.61 -4.00 -1.54
CA LEU A 87 25.85 -3.28 -1.20
C LEU A 87 26.59 -2.86 -2.48
#